data_AF-A0A7Z9XNZ8-F1
#
_entry.id   AF-A0A7Z9XNZ8-F1
#
_cell.length_a   1.000
_cell.length_b   1.000
_cell.length_c   1.000
_cell.angle_alpha   90.00
_cell.angle_beta   90.00
_cell.angle_gamma   90.00
#
_symmetry.space_group_name_H-M   'P 1'
#
loop_
_entity.id
_entity.type
_entity.pdbx_description
1 polymer ?
#
loop_
_entity_poly.entity_id
_entity_poly.type
_entity_poly.pdbx_seq_one_letter_code
_entity_poly.pdbx_strand_id
1 'polypeptide(L)' 'NLIVTISQNSIGNAITELLGVVVKRIPDAKAYEQAEPALIDKLLEVRRRLVRADLGEGIATPYWKSE' A
#
# COMPACT_ATOMS: atom_id res chain seq x y z
N ASN A 1 14.88 -10.03 -16.62
CA ASN A 1 14.20 -9.55 -15.40
C ASN A 1 14.83 -8.21 -15.02
N LEU A 2 14.14 -7.09 -15.29
CA LEU A 2 14.66 -5.75 -15.02
C LEU A 2 14.16 -5.33 -13.63
N ILE A 3 15.05 -5.31 -12.65
CA ILE A 3 14.73 -4.83 -11.31
C ILE A 3 15.16 -3.36 -11.25
N VAL A 4 14.19 -2.45 -11.16
CA VAL A 4 14.44 -1.00 -11.06
C VAL A 4 14.35 -0.60 -9.58
N THR A 5 15.43 -0.05 -9.03
CA THR A 5 15.47 0.40 -7.64
C THR A 5 15.12 1.89 -7.57
N ILE A 6 14.00 2.21 -6.92
CA ILE A 6 13.53 3.59 -6.73
C ILE A 6 13.41 3.83 -5.22
N SER A 7 13.82 5.00 -4.74
CA SER A 7 13.69 5.33 -3.32
C SER A 7 12.21 5.49 -2.93
N GLN A 8 11.86 5.03 -1.73
CA GLN A 8 10.50 5.15 -1.18
C GLN A 8 10.00 6.60 -1.17
N ASN A 9 10.89 7.57 -0.93
CA ASN A 9 10.56 9.00 -0.93
C ASN A 9 10.19 9.50 -2.33
N SER A 10 10.90 9.03 -3.35
CA SER A 10 10.60 9.39 -4.75
C SER A 10 9.24 8.85 -5.18
N ILE A 11 8.94 7.59 -4.81
CA ILE A 11 7.64 6.98 -5.13
C ILE A 11 6.50 7.62 -4.33
N GLY A 12 6.73 7.95 -3.06
CA GLY A 12 5.74 8.61 -2.21
C GLY A 12 5.35 9.97 -2.77
N ASN A 13 6.34 10.78 -3.17
CA ASN A 13 6.09 12.09 -3.77
C ASN A 13 5.37 11.99 -5.10
N ALA A 14 5.81 11.08 -5.99
CA ALA A 14 5.18 10.87 -7.29
C ALA A 14 3.70 10.45 -7.17
N ILE A 15 3.36 9.61 -6.17
CA ILE A 15 1.96 9.22 -5.89
C ILE A 15 1.15 10.43 -5.41
N THR A 16 1.67 11.21 -4.46
CA THR A 16 0.94 12.38 -3.95
C THR A 16 0.75 13.46 -5.01
N GLU A 17 1.72 13.65 -5.90
CA GLU A 17 1.63 14.55 -7.05
C GLU A 17 0.60 14.05 -8.06
N LEU A 18 0.66 12.78 -8.45
CA LEU A 18 -0.28 12.18 -9.40
C LEU A 18 -1.74 12.24 -8.91
N LEU A 19 -1.95 12.02 -7.61
CA LEU A 19 -3.28 12.01 -7.00
C LEU A 19 -3.75 13.41 -6.56
N GLY A 20 -2.90 14.44 -6.62
CA GLY A 20 -3.21 15.80 -6.16
C GLY A 20 -3.50 15.90 -4.66
N VAL A 21 -2.99 14.97 -3.85
CA VAL A 21 -3.27 14.88 -2.41
C VAL A 21 -2.09 15.37 -1.57
N VAL A 22 -2.36 16.18 -0.56
CA VAL A 22 -1.37 16.59 0.44
C VAL A 22 -1.57 15.76 1.70
N VAL A 23 -0.55 15.01 2.10
CA VAL A 23 -0.59 14.17 3.31
C VAL A 23 0.03 14.92 4.48
N LYS A 24 -0.77 15.18 5.52
CA LYS A 24 -0.25 15.68 6.81
C LYS A 24 0.06 14.49 7.72
N ARG A 25 1.31 14.37 8.16
CA ARG A 25 1.70 13.37 9.17
C ARG A 25 1.31 13.89 10.56
N ILE A 26 0.48 13.14 11.27
CA ILE A 26 0.11 13.43 12.65
C ILE A 26 0.49 12.20 13.48
N PRO A 27 1.33 12.33 14.52
CA PRO A 27 1.68 11.22 15.39
C PRO A 27 0.53 10.92 16.36
N ASP A 28 -0.47 10.17 15.90
CA ASP A 28 -1.64 9.77 16.70
C ASP A 28 -1.89 8.26 16.59
N ALA A 29 -1.21 7.49 17.45
CA ALA A 29 -1.26 6.04 17.43
C ALA A 29 -2.69 5.49 17.63
N LYS A 30 -3.48 6.11 18.51
CA LYS A 30 -4.84 5.64 18.82
C LYS A 30 -5.78 5.83 17.63
N ALA A 31 -5.68 6.96 16.94
CA ALA A 31 -6.43 7.19 15.71
C ALA A 31 -6.03 6.20 14.61
N TYR A 32 -4.74 5.89 14.49
CA TYR A 32 -4.25 4.86 13.55
C TYR A 32 -4.81 3.48 13.87
N GLU A 33 -4.75 3.04 15.12
CA GLU A 33 -5.28 1.73 15.55
C GLU A 33 -6.77 1.57 15.22
N GLN A 34 -7.55 2.64 15.34
CA GLN A 34 -8.98 2.63 15.00
C GLN A 34 -9.22 2.52 13.49
N ALA A 35 -8.38 3.17 12.68
CA ALA A 35 -8.51 3.18 11.23
C ALA A 35 -7.90 1.93 10.56
N GLU A 36 -6.92 1.31 11.20
CA GLU A 36 -6.10 0.23 10.64
C GLU A 36 -6.93 -0.93 10.08
N PRO A 37 -7.94 -1.50 10.77
CA PRO A 37 -8.68 -2.64 10.24
C PRO A 37 -9.34 -2.35 8.88
N ALA A 38 -10.00 -1.20 8.76
CA ALA A 38 -10.67 -0.81 7.52
C ALA A 38 -9.68 -0.46 6.39
N LEU A 39 -8.48 0.02 6.74
CA LEU A 39 -7.41 0.25 5.76
C LEU A 39 -6.82 -1.07 5.25
N ILE A 40 -6.59 -2.03 6.14
CA ILE A 40 -6.13 -3.38 5.78
C ILE A 40 -7.13 -4.05 4.83
N ASP A 41 -8.43 -3.99 5.11
CA ASP A 41 -9.45 -4.57 4.24
C ASP A 41 -9.39 -4.00 2.81
N LYS A 42 -9.23 -2.68 2.69
CA LYS A 42 -9.07 -1.99 1.40
C LYS A 42 -7.79 -2.42 0.69
N LEU A 43 -6.68 -2.55 1.42
CA LEU A 43 -5.40 -2.99 0.84
C LEU A 43 -5.47 -4.42 0.32
N LEU A 44 -6.08 -5.34 1.09
CA LEU A 44 -6.27 -6.72 0.67
C LEU A 44 -7.22 -6.84 -0.53
N GLU A 45 -8.25 -6.00 -0.61
CA GLU A 45 -9.13 -5.92 -1.78
C GLU A 45 -8.39 -5.43 -3.03
N VAL A 46 -7.59 -4.38 -2.91
CA VAL A 46 -6.75 -3.89 -4.02
C VAL A 46 -5.76 -4.98 -4.45
N ARG A 47 -5.11 -5.65 -3.50
CA ARG A 47 -4.21 -6.79 -3.79
C ARG A 47 -4.92 -7.86 -4.61
N ARG A 48 -6.10 -8.32 -4.20
CA ARG A 48 -6.88 -9.31 -4.96
C ARG A 48 -7.19 -8.84 -6.39
N ARG A 49 -7.53 -7.56 -6.56
CA ARG A 49 -7.81 -6.99 -7.89
C ARG A 49 -6.59 -6.97 -8.79
N LEU A 50 -5.41 -6.65 -8.24
CA LEU A 50 -4.15 -6.67 -8.99
C LEU A 50 -3.77 -8.09 -9.43
N VAL A 51 -3.90 -9.08 -8.53
CA VAL A 51 -3.66 -10.50 -8.86
C VAL A 51 -4.61 -10.99 -9.95
N ARG A 52 -5.92 -10.71 -9.82
CA ARG A 52 -6.91 -11.06 -10.85
C ARG A 52 -6.67 -10.40 -12.21
N ALA A 53 -5.99 -9.26 -12.23
CA ALA A 53 -5.62 -8.54 -13.44
C ALA A 53 -4.25 -8.97 -14.01
N ASP A 54 -3.62 -10.00 -13.44
CA ASP A 54 -2.28 -10.48 -13.82
C ASP A 54 -1.19 -9.40 -13.69
N LEU A 55 -1.34 -8.50 -12.72
CA LEU A 55 -0.40 -7.40 -12.45
C LEU A 55 0.62 -7.71 -11.35
N GLY A 56 0.67 -8.96 -10.88
CA GLY A 56 1.62 -9.45 -9.89
C GLY A 56 1.04 -10.52 -8.96
N GLU A 57 1.88 -11.00 -8.04
CA GLU A 57 1.54 -12.07 -7.09
C GLU A 57 1.56 -11.57 -5.64
N GLY A 58 0.78 -12.23 -4.77
CA GLY A 58 0.74 -11.88 -3.36
C GLY A 58 1.98 -12.35 -2.59
N ILE A 59 2.71 -11.42 -1.97
CA ILE A 59 3.85 -11.76 -1.09
C ILE A 59 3.32 -12.21 0.28
N ALA A 60 3.78 -13.37 0.74
CA ALA A 60 3.47 -13.88 2.07
C ALA A 60 4.18 -13.07 3.17
N THR A 61 3.48 -12.85 4.28
CA THR A 61 4.01 -12.25 5.51
C THR A 61 3.61 -13.13 6.71
N PRO A 62 4.13 -12.87 7.93
CA PRO A 62 3.69 -13.56 9.13
C PRO A 62 2.18 -13.45 9.41
N TYR A 63 1.50 -12.45 8.83
CA TYR A 63 0.09 -12.15 9.08
C TYR A 63 -0.83 -12.53 7.90
N TRP A 64 -0.29 -12.61 6.67
CA TRP A 64 -1.06 -12.92 5.46
C TRP A 64 -0.32 -13.92 4.58
N LYS A 65 -1.01 -14.96 4.11
CA LYS A 65 -0.42 -15.90 3.14
C LYS A 65 -0.29 -15.26 1.75
N SER A 66 0.51 -15.88 0.88
CA SER A 66 0.48 -15.58 -0.55
C SER A 66 -0.92 -15.88 -1.11
N GLU A 67 -1.32 -15.10 -2.12
CA GLU A 67 -2.60 -15.21 -2.83
C GLU A 67 -2.29 -15.64 -4.26
#